data_AF-A0A1H3WHN5-F1
#
_entry.id   AF-A0A1H3WHN5-F1
#
_cell.length_a   1.000
_cell.length_b   1.000
_cell.length_c   1.000
_cell.angle_alpha   90.00
_cell.angle_beta   90.00
_cell.angle_gamma   90.00
#
_symmetry.space_group_name_H-M   'P 1'
#
loop_
_entity.id
_entity.type
_entity.pdbx_description
1 polymer ?
#
loop_
_entity_poly.entity_id
_entity_poly.type
_entity_poly.pdbx_seq_one_letter_code
_entity_poly.pdbx_strand_id
1 'polypeptide(L)'
;MKNLFLVLSVFFSILIYGQANVGYTLIDKKIAAIPASSTASTEAIANYINSNFKTENEKIRAAFYWTASNISYDVPNMLKQNYSLSAQQKIENTLKTKKGVCIHYAEVFNEISNKLGIKCYIIEGYTKQDGKVATLSHAWCAAKIDNIMVFV
;
A
#
# COMPACT_ATOMS: atom_id res chain seq x y z
N MET A 1 -27.64 -41.44 22.99
CA MET A 1 -27.68 -40.82 21.65
C MET A 1 -27.86 -39.31 21.66
N LYS A 2 -28.72 -38.72 22.51
CA LYS A 2 -28.90 -37.24 22.62
C LYS A 2 -27.62 -36.47 22.95
N ASN A 3 -26.78 -37.00 23.84
CA ASN A 3 -25.54 -36.32 24.26
C ASN A 3 -24.44 -36.34 23.20
N LEU A 4 -24.50 -37.27 22.23
CA LEU A 4 -23.54 -37.35 21.12
C LEU A 4 -23.81 -36.26 20.07
N PHE A 5 -25.09 -35.94 19.84
CA PHE A 5 -25.51 -34.84 18.96
C PHE A 5 -25.07 -33.47 19.51
N LEU A 6 -25.11 -33.31 20.83
CA LEU A 6 -24.73 -32.07 21.50
C LEU A 6 -23.20 -31.83 21.48
N VAL A 7 -22.41 -32.91 21.55
CA VAL A 7 -20.95 -32.84 21.39
C VAL A 7 -20.56 -32.53 19.93
N LEU A 8 -21.27 -33.11 18.95
CA LEU A 8 -21.02 -32.81 17.53
C LEU A 8 -21.33 -31.35 17.16
N SER A 9 -22.38 -30.74 17.74
CA SER A 9 -22.74 -29.35 17.45
C SER A 9 -21.74 -28.34 18.05
N VAL A 10 -21.13 -28.67 19.18
CA VAL A 10 -20.08 -27.85 19.79
C VAL A 10 -18.78 -27.94 18.98
N PHE A 11 -18.43 -29.10 18.42
CA PHE A 11 -17.25 -29.20 17.53
C PHE A 11 -17.41 -28.43 16.21
N PHE A 12 -18.63 -28.36 15.66
CA PHE A 12 -18.87 -27.65 14.40
C PHE A 12 -18.76 -26.12 14.52
N SER A 13 -19.03 -25.56 15.70
CA SER A 13 -18.94 -24.13 15.94
C SER A 13 -17.49 -23.63 16.06
N ILE A 14 -16.56 -24.47 16.55
CA ILE A 14 -15.13 -24.12 16.69
C ILE A 14 -14.45 -24.02 15.31
N LEU A 15 -14.94 -24.74 14.30
CA LEU A 15 -14.40 -24.69 12.92
C LEU A 15 -14.74 -23.38 12.19
N ILE A 16 -15.77 -22.64 12.62
CA ILE A 16 -16.19 -21.38 11.98
C ILE A 16 -15.28 -20.22 12.41
N TYR A 17 -14.69 -20.27 13.62
CA TYR A 17 -13.76 -19.25 14.12
C TYR A 17 -12.33 -19.41 13.58
N GLY A 18 -12.06 -20.44 12.79
CA GLY A 18 -10.76 -20.73 12.19
C GLY A 18 -10.58 -20.22 10.76
N GLN A 19 -11.49 -19.38 10.22
CA GLN A 19 -11.19 -18.70 8.96
C GLN A 19 -10.03 -17.75 9.22
N ALA A 20 -8.85 -18.10 8.68
CA ALA A 20 -7.70 -17.24 8.62
C ALA A 20 -8.19 -15.84 8.22
N ASN A 21 -7.82 -14.82 9.01
CA ASN A 21 -8.04 -13.42 8.65
C ASN A 21 -7.72 -13.30 7.16
N VAL A 22 -8.73 -13.07 6.31
CA VAL A 22 -8.57 -12.94 4.85
C VAL A 22 -7.96 -11.57 4.54
N GLY A 23 -6.99 -11.18 5.36
CA GLY A 23 -6.34 -9.90 5.49
C GLY A 23 -5.81 -9.52 4.13
N TYR A 24 -6.59 -8.70 3.44
CA TYR A 24 -6.29 -8.10 2.16
C TYR A 24 -6.04 -9.03 0.97
N THR A 25 -6.07 -10.36 1.10
CA THR A 25 -5.77 -11.30 -0.01
C THR A 25 -6.63 -11.06 -1.25
N LEU A 26 -7.91 -10.77 -1.07
CA LEU A 26 -8.82 -10.48 -2.19
C LEU A 26 -8.48 -9.15 -2.89
N ILE A 27 -8.09 -8.14 -2.11
CA ILE A 27 -7.69 -6.81 -2.61
C ILE A 27 -6.39 -6.94 -3.39
N ASP A 28 -5.40 -7.59 -2.79
CA ASP A 28 -4.08 -7.81 -3.38
C ASP A 28 -4.18 -8.59 -4.68
N LYS A 29 -4.95 -9.69 -4.70
CA LYS A 29 -5.18 -10.48 -5.91
C LYS A 29 -5.84 -9.66 -7.02
N LYS A 30 -6.78 -8.79 -6.67
CA LYS A 30 -7.46 -7.91 -7.64
C LYS A 30 -6.51 -6.86 -8.21
N ILE A 31 -5.68 -6.24 -7.37
CA ILE A 31 -4.70 -5.24 -7.79
C ILE A 31 -3.53 -5.87 -8.55
N ALA A 32 -3.12 -7.08 -8.20
CA ALA A 32 -2.13 -7.84 -8.98
C ALA A 32 -2.59 -8.09 -10.42
N ALA A 33 -3.90 -8.15 -10.65
CA ALA A 33 -4.53 -8.32 -11.97
C ALA A 33 -4.96 -7.00 -12.62
N ILE A 34 -4.47 -5.85 -12.15
CA ILE A 34 -4.79 -4.55 -12.76
C ILE A 34 -4.33 -4.52 -14.23
N PRO A 35 -5.18 -4.12 -15.19
CA PRO A 35 -4.79 -4.02 -16.59
C PRO A 35 -3.71 -2.96 -16.79
N ALA A 36 -2.75 -3.22 -17.69
CA ALA A 36 -1.68 -2.26 -17.99
C ALA A 36 -2.20 -0.88 -18.41
N SER A 37 -3.31 -0.82 -19.14
CA SER A 37 -3.99 0.43 -19.53
C SER A 37 -4.47 1.26 -18.33
N SER A 38 -4.74 0.63 -17.20
CA SER A 38 -5.13 1.28 -15.94
C SER A 38 -3.94 1.64 -15.05
N THR A 39 -2.70 1.52 -15.54
CA THR A 39 -1.47 1.82 -14.79
C THR A 39 -0.59 2.92 -15.40
N ALA A 40 -1.08 3.58 -16.44
CA ALA A 40 -0.34 4.59 -17.19
C ALA A 40 -0.11 5.89 -16.41
N SER A 41 -0.95 6.19 -15.42
CA SER A 41 -0.86 7.36 -14.56
C SER A 41 -1.42 7.05 -13.17
N THR A 42 -1.06 7.85 -12.16
CA THR A 42 -1.68 7.78 -10.83
C THR A 42 -3.18 8.01 -10.87
N GLU A 43 -3.66 8.80 -11.84
CA GLU A 43 -5.08 9.00 -12.11
C GLU A 43 -5.77 7.70 -12.55
N ALA A 44 -5.18 6.99 -13.52
CA ALA A 44 -5.74 5.74 -14.01
C ALA A 44 -5.79 4.66 -12.90
N ILE A 45 -4.75 4.62 -12.06
CA ILE A 45 -4.67 3.70 -10.93
C ILE A 45 -5.73 4.04 -9.89
N ALA A 46 -5.86 5.31 -9.49
CA ALA A 46 -6.86 5.76 -8.53
C ALA A 46 -8.29 5.49 -9.03
N ASN A 47 -8.58 5.72 -10.32
CA ASN A 47 -9.87 5.43 -10.92
C ASN A 47 -10.19 3.92 -10.95
N TYR A 48 -9.20 3.08 -11.25
CA TYR A 48 -9.36 1.62 -11.13
C TYR A 48 -9.66 1.21 -9.68
N ILE A 49 -8.94 1.75 -8.71
CA ILE A 49 -9.17 1.45 -7.29
C ILE A 49 -10.57 1.90 -6.86
N ASN A 50 -10.98 3.14 -7.18
CA ASN A 50 -12.29 3.69 -6.85
C ASN A 50 -13.45 2.88 -7.45
N SER A 51 -13.27 2.31 -8.64
CA SER A 51 -14.32 1.49 -9.27
C SER A 51 -14.45 0.08 -8.66
N ASN A 52 -13.44 -0.41 -7.94
CA ASN A 52 -13.41 -1.78 -7.41
C ASN A 52 -13.52 -1.86 -5.88
N PHE A 53 -13.24 -0.78 -5.15
CA PHE A 53 -13.20 -0.75 -3.69
C PHE A 53 -13.99 0.43 -3.13
N LYS A 54 -14.64 0.22 -1.98
CA LYS A 54 -15.58 1.20 -1.42
C LYS A 54 -15.04 1.91 -0.20
N THR A 55 -14.42 1.17 0.71
CA THR A 55 -13.97 1.69 2.00
C THR A 55 -12.57 2.30 1.91
N GLU A 56 -12.24 3.24 2.82
CA GLU A 56 -10.90 3.82 2.88
C GLU A 56 -9.83 2.75 3.13
N ASN A 57 -10.11 1.79 4.02
CA ASN A 57 -9.23 0.65 4.29
C ASN A 57 -8.92 -0.21 3.05
N GLU A 58 -9.93 -0.50 2.23
CA GLU A 58 -9.70 -1.27 1.01
C GLU A 58 -8.88 -0.47 -0.02
N LYS A 59 -9.23 0.81 -0.18
CA LYS A 59 -8.57 1.71 -1.14
C LYS A 59 -7.12 1.96 -0.79
N ILE A 60 -6.82 2.21 0.48
CA ILE A 60 -5.45 2.46 0.93
C ILE A 60 -4.60 1.19 0.85
N ARG A 61 -5.18 0.02 1.15
CA ARG A 61 -4.51 -1.26 0.92
C ARG A 61 -4.21 -1.47 -0.56
N ALA A 62 -5.17 -1.19 -1.43
CA ALA A 62 -4.99 -1.32 -2.87
C ALA A 62 -3.87 -0.41 -3.40
N ALA A 63 -3.83 0.85 -2.94
CA ALA A 63 -2.76 1.79 -3.27
C ALA A 63 -1.39 1.32 -2.75
N PHE A 64 -1.33 0.86 -1.49
CA PHE A 64 -0.11 0.31 -0.90
C PHE A 64 0.40 -0.88 -1.70
N TYR A 65 -0.47 -1.86 -1.96
CA TYR A 65 -0.08 -3.07 -2.66
C TYR A 65 0.40 -2.75 -4.07
N TRP A 66 -0.33 -1.89 -4.81
CA TRP A 66 0.09 -1.47 -6.14
C TRP A 66 1.49 -0.86 -6.11
N THR A 67 1.74 0.12 -5.23
CA THR A 67 3.04 0.79 -5.12
C THR A 67 4.16 -0.19 -4.77
N ALA A 68 3.96 -1.03 -3.75
CA ALA A 68 4.96 -1.96 -3.24
C ALA A 68 5.27 -3.12 -4.22
N SER A 69 4.28 -3.58 -4.99
CA SER A 69 4.46 -4.70 -5.91
C SER A 69 4.88 -4.28 -7.31
N ASN A 70 4.73 -3.01 -7.69
CA ASN A 70 5.03 -2.53 -9.05
C ASN A 70 6.26 -1.62 -9.14
N ILE A 71 6.85 -1.23 -8.02
CA ILE A 71 8.08 -0.46 -7.99
C ILE A 71 9.16 -1.34 -7.36
N SER A 72 10.32 -1.41 -8.01
CA SER A 72 11.51 -2.07 -7.49
C SER A 72 12.43 -1.05 -6.84
N TYR A 73 13.03 -1.40 -5.69
CA TYR A 73 13.94 -0.49 -5.00
C TYR A 73 15.25 -0.34 -5.78
N ASP A 74 15.63 0.89 -6.12
CA ASP A 74 16.85 1.19 -6.89
C ASP A 74 18.06 1.31 -5.97
N VAL A 75 18.50 0.17 -5.43
CA VAL A 75 19.68 0.07 -4.53
C VAL A 75 20.93 0.70 -5.17
N PRO A 76 21.28 0.43 -6.44
CA PRO A 76 22.49 1.02 -7.05
C PRO A 76 22.50 2.54 -7.07
N ASN A 77 21.35 3.19 -7.21
CA ASN A 77 21.24 4.65 -7.26
C ASN A 77 20.75 5.28 -5.95
N MET A 78 20.67 4.53 -4.85
CA MET A 78 20.04 5.05 -3.62
C MET A 78 20.71 6.28 -3.02
N LEU A 79 22.01 6.46 -3.29
CA LEU A 79 22.81 7.61 -2.84
C LEU A 79 22.97 8.70 -3.91
N LYS A 80 22.46 8.47 -5.14
CA LYS A 80 22.63 9.35 -6.31
C LYS A 80 21.30 9.97 -6.74
N GLN A 81 20.50 10.38 -5.76
CA GLN A 81 19.18 10.93 -6.00
C GLN A 81 19.28 12.35 -6.56
N ASN A 82 18.48 12.64 -7.60
CA ASN A 82 18.40 13.98 -8.15
C ASN A 82 17.32 14.78 -7.43
N TYR A 83 17.72 15.59 -6.46
CA TYR A 83 16.83 16.41 -5.64
C TYR A 83 16.22 17.60 -6.39
N SER A 84 16.67 17.93 -7.61
CA SER A 84 16.07 19.00 -8.41
C SER A 84 14.79 18.60 -9.12
N LEU A 85 14.46 17.30 -9.16
CA LEU A 85 13.22 16.83 -9.76
C LEU A 85 12.01 17.26 -8.93
N SER A 86 10.98 17.76 -9.60
CA SER A 86 9.67 18.00 -8.98
C SER A 86 9.03 16.69 -8.54
N ALA A 87 8.06 16.76 -7.62
CA ALA A 87 7.24 15.61 -7.21
C ALA A 87 6.64 14.89 -8.42
N GLN A 88 6.06 15.66 -9.35
CA GLN A 88 5.44 15.11 -10.56
C GLN A 88 6.46 14.38 -11.46
N GLN A 89 7.66 14.94 -11.63
CA GLN A 89 8.71 14.28 -12.42
C GLN A 89 9.17 12.97 -11.76
N LYS A 90 9.29 12.92 -10.43
CA LYS A 90 9.61 11.68 -9.70
C LYS A 90 8.54 10.62 -9.95
N ILE A 91 7.26 11.00 -9.89
CA ILE A 91 6.14 10.09 -10.12
C ILE A 91 6.16 9.56 -11.55
N GLU A 92 6.23 10.43 -12.55
CA GLU A 92 6.24 10.04 -13.96
C GLU A 92 7.41 9.12 -14.30
N ASN A 93 8.61 9.47 -13.82
CA ASN A 93 9.80 8.63 -14.00
C ASN A 93 9.62 7.27 -13.32
N THR A 94 9.02 7.23 -12.13
CA THR A 94 8.78 5.97 -11.39
C THR A 94 7.74 5.10 -12.10
N LEU A 95 6.65 5.68 -12.59
CA LEU A 95 5.64 4.95 -13.35
C LEU A 95 6.19 4.37 -14.65
N LYS A 96 7.12 5.08 -15.30
CA LYS A 96 7.79 4.65 -16.55
C LYS A 96 8.84 3.58 -16.30
N THR A 97 9.72 3.78 -15.33
CA THR A 97 10.88 2.91 -15.07
C THR A 97 10.57 1.74 -14.15
N LYS A 98 9.47 1.83 -13.38
CA LYS A 98 9.09 0.90 -12.31
C LYS A 98 10.18 0.75 -11.25
N LYS A 99 10.98 1.81 -11.04
CA LYS A 99 12.11 1.85 -10.11
C LYS A 99 12.13 3.16 -9.34
N GLY A 100 12.63 3.10 -8.11
CA GLY A 100 12.79 4.28 -7.27
C GLY A 100 13.33 3.93 -5.88
N VAL A 101 13.48 4.94 -5.03
CA VAL A 101 13.81 4.78 -3.60
C VAL A 101 12.71 5.36 -2.73
N CYS A 102 12.88 5.36 -1.41
CA CYS A 102 11.87 5.81 -0.43
C CYS A 102 11.01 7.01 -0.87
N ILE A 103 11.60 8.12 -1.32
CA ILE A 103 10.83 9.29 -1.77
C ILE A 103 9.97 9.01 -3.01
N HIS A 104 10.44 8.19 -3.96
CA HIS A 104 9.67 7.83 -5.15
C HIS A 104 8.44 6.99 -4.82
N TYR A 105 8.58 6.04 -3.88
CA TYR A 105 7.45 5.27 -3.37
C TYR A 105 6.46 6.19 -2.65
N ALA A 106 6.96 7.06 -1.78
CA ALA A 106 6.14 8.00 -1.02
C ALA A 106 5.37 8.95 -1.94
N GLU A 107 6.00 9.55 -2.96
CA GLU A 107 5.35 10.45 -3.92
C GLU A 107 4.23 9.75 -4.70
N VAL A 108 4.50 8.53 -5.22
CA VAL A 108 3.50 7.75 -5.97
C VAL A 108 2.33 7.36 -5.08
N PHE A 109 2.59 6.80 -3.89
CA PHE A 109 1.56 6.40 -2.96
C PHE A 109 0.74 7.60 -2.47
N ASN A 110 1.41 8.71 -2.16
CA ASN A 110 0.78 9.94 -1.71
C ASN A 110 -0.17 10.52 -2.75
N GLU A 111 0.25 10.59 -4.02
CA GLU A 111 -0.60 11.13 -5.09
C GLU A 111 -1.80 10.21 -5.33
N ILE A 112 -1.60 8.89 -5.42
CA ILE A 112 -2.71 7.93 -5.57
C ILE A 112 -3.69 8.07 -4.39
N SER A 113 -3.21 8.10 -3.16
CA SER A 113 -4.05 8.18 -1.96
C SER A 113 -4.88 9.46 -1.91
N ASN A 114 -4.27 10.60 -2.23
CA ASN A 114 -5.00 11.87 -2.29
C ASN A 114 -6.07 11.87 -3.40
N LYS A 115 -5.81 11.25 -4.56
CA LYS A 115 -6.80 11.05 -5.64
C LYS A 115 -7.94 10.09 -5.25
N LEU A 116 -7.71 9.22 -4.28
CA LEU A 116 -8.75 8.37 -3.68
C LEU A 116 -9.61 9.10 -2.64
N GLY A 117 -9.32 10.37 -2.37
CA GLY A 117 -9.98 11.18 -1.35
C GLY A 117 -9.43 10.95 0.07
N ILE A 118 -8.34 10.18 0.21
CA ILE A 118 -7.72 9.87 1.49
C ILE A 118 -6.58 10.86 1.70
N LYS A 119 -6.70 11.69 2.74
CA LYS A 119 -5.66 12.67 3.07
C LYS A 119 -4.37 11.94 3.39
N CYS A 120 -3.35 12.18 2.58
CA CYS A 120 -2.03 11.57 2.72
C CYS A 120 -0.96 12.65 2.68
N TYR A 121 0.08 12.45 3.49
CA TYR A 121 1.21 13.36 3.63
C TYR A 121 2.51 12.58 3.56
N ILE A 122 3.53 13.16 2.91
CA ILE A 122 4.89 12.63 2.93
C ILE A 122 5.59 13.16 4.17
N ILE A 123 6.33 12.27 4.83
CA ILE A 123 7.16 12.58 6.00
C ILE A 123 8.58 12.19 5.67
N GLU A 124 9.50 13.14 5.84
CA GLU A 124 10.93 12.93 5.67
C GLU A 124 11.61 12.90 7.04
N GLY A 125 12.61 12.02 7.20
CA GLY A 125 13.31 11.86 8.46
C GLY A 125 14.36 10.75 8.41
N TYR A 126 14.51 10.04 9.52
CA TYR A 126 15.46 8.94 9.66
C TYR A 126 14.78 7.74 10.31
N THR A 127 15.19 6.54 9.89
CA THR A 127 14.70 5.29 10.48
C THR A 127 15.61 4.82 11.60
N LYS A 128 15.16 3.82 12.36
CA LYS A 128 15.93 3.17 13.41
C LYS A 128 16.32 1.76 12.94
N GLN A 129 17.62 1.46 12.92
CA GLN A 129 18.17 0.16 12.58
C GLN A 129 19.03 -0.31 13.76
N ASP A 130 18.79 -1.55 14.23
CA ASP A 130 19.52 -2.15 15.37
C ASP A 130 19.61 -1.26 16.61
N GLY A 131 18.50 -0.60 16.96
CA GLY A 131 18.45 0.26 18.14
C GLY A 131 19.03 1.67 17.94
N LYS A 132 19.57 1.99 16.75
CA LYS A 132 20.25 3.27 16.46
C LYS A 132 19.60 4.01 15.31
N VAL A 133 19.68 5.34 15.31
CA VAL A 133 19.21 6.16 14.18
C VAL A 133 20.13 5.92 12.99
N ALA A 134 19.56 5.55 11.85
CA ALA A 134 20.30 5.35 10.61
C ALA A 134 20.82 6.69 10.08
N THR A 135 21.98 6.67 9.41
CA THR A 135 22.58 7.88 8.80
C THR A 135 21.93 8.25 7.47
N LEU A 136 21.35 7.27 6.78
CA LEU A 136 20.63 7.49 5.54
C LEU A 136 19.23 8.03 5.84
N SER A 137 18.89 9.17 5.23
CA SER A 137 17.54 9.73 5.32
C SER A 137 16.50 8.79 4.70
N HIS A 138 15.25 8.96 5.11
CA HIS A 138 14.12 8.16 4.65
C HIS A 138 12.89 9.03 4.44
N ALA A 139 11.98 8.56 3.61
CA ALA A 139 10.68 9.15 3.37
C ALA A 139 9.59 8.08 3.40
N TRP A 140 8.49 8.36 4.08
CA TRP A 140 7.32 7.49 4.20
C TRP A 140 6.04 8.33 4.16
N CYS A 141 4.87 7.67 4.22
CA CYS A 141 3.60 8.37 4.19
C CYS A 141 2.85 8.26 5.51
N ALA A 142 2.00 9.25 5.78
CA ALA A 142 0.97 9.16 6.79
C ALA A 142 -0.39 9.46 6.16
N ALA A 143 -1.29 8.48 6.21
CA ALA A 143 -2.62 8.54 5.63
C ALA A 143 -3.68 8.59 6.74
N LYS A 144 -4.70 9.41 6.55
CA LYS A 144 -5.85 9.49 7.47
C LYS A 144 -6.93 8.49 7.03
N ILE A 145 -7.08 7.41 7.77
CA ILE A 145 -8.05 6.33 7.50
C ILE A 145 -9.04 6.29 8.67
N ASP A 146 -10.35 6.38 8.39
CA ASP A 146 -11.41 6.37 9.42
C ASP A 146 -11.13 7.36 10.57
N ASN A 147 -10.66 8.56 10.20
CA ASN A 147 -10.20 9.62 11.10
C ASN A 147 -8.93 9.36 11.93
N ILE A 148 -8.25 8.25 11.73
CA ILE A 148 -7.00 7.90 12.41
C ILE A 148 -5.82 8.12 11.46
N MET A 149 -4.76 8.78 11.94
CA MET A 149 -3.50 8.88 11.21
C MET A 149 -2.73 7.57 11.32
N VAL A 150 -2.46 6.93 10.18
CA VAL A 150 -1.70 5.69 10.08
C VAL A 150 -0.46 5.94 9.24
N PHE A 151 0.70 5.50 9.71
CA PHE A 151 1.94 5.53 8.93
C PHE A 151 1.98 4.32 7.99
N VAL A 152 2.32 4.58 6.73
CA VAL A 152 2.37 3.59 5.65
C VAL A 152 3.77 3.55 5.05
#